data_AF-A0AAU8P3K4-F1
#
_entry.id   AF-A0AAU8P3K4-F1
#
_cell.length_a   1.000
_cell.length_b   1.000
_cell.length_c   1.000
_cell.angle_alpha   90.00
_cell.angle_beta   90.00
_cell.angle_gamma   90.00
#
_symmetry.space_group_name_H-M   'P 1'
#
loop_
_entity.id
_entity.type
_entity.pdbx_description
1 polymer ?
#
loop_
_entity_poly.entity_id
_entity_poly.type
_entity_poly.pdbx_seq_one_letter_code
_entity_poly.pdbx_strand_id
1 'polypeptide(L)'
;MPLFGMVTRDTEQSKRSTQSARIRQLALQVLSTQVSDETNILRLIELVNHQGLPEIEIQLPYALEESQLSAIRAQSVIPVRIEPRGEQLLIALK
;
A
#
# COMPACT_ATOMS: atom_id res chain seq x y z
N MET A 1 -26.34 -22.08 -39.83
CA MET A 1 -25.65 -22.16 -38.52
C MET A 1 -24.28 -22.81 -38.72
N PRO A 2 -23.23 -22.31 -38.06
CA PRO A 2 -22.64 -23.08 -36.96
C PRO A 2 -22.40 -22.27 -35.67
N LEU A 3 -21.93 -22.98 -34.65
CA LEU A 3 -21.84 -22.64 -33.23
C LEU A 3 -20.36 -22.69 -32.77
N PHE A 4 -20.05 -21.90 -31.72
CA PHE A 4 -18.85 -21.86 -30.85
C PHE A 4 -17.66 -20.98 -31.24
N GLY A 5 -17.24 -20.17 -30.26
CA GLY A 5 -15.99 -19.42 -30.23
C GLY A 5 -16.00 -18.40 -29.09
N MET A 6 -16.02 -18.85 -27.83
CA MET A 6 -15.73 -17.96 -26.69
C MET A 6 -14.24 -17.63 -26.72
N VAL A 7 -13.87 -16.36 -26.89
CA VAL A 7 -12.51 -15.89 -26.59
C VAL A 7 -12.58 -14.56 -25.85
N THR A 8 -12.26 -14.67 -24.57
CA THR A 8 -12.10 -13.65 -23.54
C THR A 8 -11.20 -12.49 -23.96
N ARG A 9 -11.70 -11.25 -23.91
CA ARG A 9 -10.86 -10.04 -23.84
C ARG A 9 -11.58 -8.93 -23.08
N ASP A 10 -11.72 -9.09 -21.77
CA ASP A 10 -11.75 -7.93 -20.86
C ASP A 10 -11.58 -8.38 -19.40
N THR A 11 -10.42 -9.00 -19.09
CA THR A 11 -10.11 -9.43 -17.72
C THR A 11 -9.08 -8.57 -17.02
N GLU A 12 -8.46 -7.61 -17.71
CA GLU A 12 -7.35 -6.82 -17.16
C GLU A 12 -7.84 -5.55 -16.46
N GLN A 13 -8.88 -4.89 -16.98
CA GLN A 13 -9.42 -3.66 -16.39
C GLN A 13 -10.20 -3.91 -15.10
N SER A 14 -10.99 -4.98 -15.04
CA SER A 14 -11.79 -5.32 -13.85
C SER A 14 -10.94 -5.87 -12.69
N LYS A 15 -9.78 -6.48 -12.97
CA LYS A 15 -8.85 -6.96 -11.91
C LYS A 15 -8.13 -5.80 -11.21
N ARG A 16 -7.71 -4.76 -11.93
CA ARG A 16 -7.03 -3.59 -11.34
C ARG A 16 -7.94 -2.79 -10.39
N SER A 17 -9.21 -2.64 -10.73
CA SER A 17 -10.20 -1.98 -9.87
C SER A 17 -10.54 -2.81 -8.63
N THR A 18 -10.58 -4.14 -8.75
CA THR A 18 -10.79 -5.03 -7.59
C THR A 18 -9.56 -5.09 -6.68
N GLN A 19 -8.35 -5.10 -7.24
CA GLN A 19 -7.10 -5.11 -6.49
C GLN A 19 -6.90 -3.81 -5.70
N SER A 20 -7.12 -2.65 -6.33
CA SER A 20 -7.08 -1.35 -5.64
C SER A 20 -8.13 -1.20 -4.54
N ALA A 21 -9.35 -1.71 -4.74
CA ALA A 21 -10.36 -1.76 -3.68
C ALA A 21 -9.95 -2.67 -2.51
N ARG A 22 -9.33 -3.83 -2.82
CA ARG A 22 -8.82 -4.76 -1.81
C ARG A 22 -7.64 -4.16 -1.02
N ILE A 23 -6.73 -3.44 -1.69
CA ILE A 23 -5.64 -2.70 -1.04
C ILE A 23 -6.23 -1.66 -0.08
N ARG A 24 -7.21 -0.89 -0.53
CA ARG A 24 -7.88 0.12 0.31
C ARG A 24 -8.54 -0.50 1.54
N GLN A 25 -9.23 -1.62 1.38
CA GLN A 25 -9.85 -2.33 2.52
C GLN A 25 -8.81 -2.90 3.50
N LEU A 26 -7.71 -3.45 3.01
CA LEU A 26 -6.63 -3.96 3.86
C LEU A 26 -5.91 -2.83 4.60
N ALA A 27 -5.64 -1.72 3.92
CA ALA A 27 -5.07 -0.52 4.54
C ALA A 27 -6.00 0.03 5.64
N LEU A 28 -7.32 0.10 5.37
CA LEU A 28 -8.31 0.52 6.37
C LEU A 28 -8.38 -0.44 7.57
N GLN A 29 -8.27 -1.75 7.36
CA GLN A 29 -8.23 -2.73 8.46
C GLN A 29 -6.96 -2.59 9.32
N VAL A 30 -5.81 -2.34 8.69
CA VAL A 30 -4.53 -2.14 9.37
C VAL A 30 -4.52 -0.83 10.17
N LEU A 31 -5.10 0.23 9.63
CA LEU A 31 -5.21 1.54 10.29
C LEU A 31 -6.24 1.59 11.42
N SER A 32 -7.16 0.62 11.51
CA SER A 32 -8.33 0.68 12.40
C SER A 32 -8.11 0.16 13.83
N THR A 33 -6.89 -0.11 14.27
CA THR A 33 -6.65 -0.75 15.58
C THR A 33 -5.47 -0.12 16.31
N GLN A 34 -5.73 0.44 17.50
CA GLN A 34 -4.95 0.50 18.76
C GLN A 34 -3.41 0.32 18.78
N VAL A 35 -2.70 0.52 17.68
CA VAL A 35 -1.25 0.35 17.57
C VAL A 35 -0.60 1.68 17.16
N SER A 36 0.67 1.86 17.52
CA SER A 36 1.40 3.09 17.23
C SER A 36 1.59 3.32 15.73
N ASP A 37 1.72 4.59 15.34
CA ASP A 37 1.82 4.99 13.93
C ASP A 37 2.94 4.31 13.19
N GLU A 38 4.07 4.08 13.86
CA GLU A 38 5.22 3.40 13.25
C GLU A 38 4.83 1.99 12.80
N THR A 39 4.07 1.28 13.64
CA THR A 39 3.62 -0.08 13.35
C THR A 39 2.63 -0.09 12.19
N ASN A 40 1.76 0.91 12.10
CA ASN A 40 0.82 1.05 11.00
C ASN A 40 1.54 1.27 9.66
N ILE A 41 2.57 2.11 9.63
CA ILE A 41 3.38 2.33 8.41
C ILE A 41 4.18 1.09 8.03
N LEU A 42 4.77 0.39 9.00
CA LEU A 42 5.49 -0.88 8.74
C LEU A 42 4.60 -1.93 8.11
N ARG A 43 3.37 -2.10 8.63
CA ARG A 43 2.39 -3.01 8.03
C ARG A 43 1.95 -2.59 6.64
N LEU A 44 1.85 -1.28 6.37
CA LEU A 44 1.56 -0.78 5.02
C LEU A 44 2.72 -1.11 4.06
N ILE A 45 3.97 -0.96 4.49
CA ILE A 45 5.16 -1.36 3.72
C ILE A 45 5.11 -2.86 3.39
N GLU A 46 4.83 -3.70 4.38
CA GLU A 46 4.71 -5.15 4.19
C GLU A 46 3.57 -5.52 3.25
N LEU A 47 2.41 -4.87 3.40
CA LEU A 47 1.25 -5.06 2.51
C LEU A 47 1.58 -4.71 1.06
N VAL A 48 2.26 -3.59 0.84
CA VAL A 48 2.65 -3.10 -0.49
C VAL A 48 3.64 -4.07 -1.13
N ASN A 49 4.63 -4.56 -0.36
CA ASN A 49 5.56 -5.59 -0.79
C ASN A 49 4.86 -6.91 -1.12
N HIS A 50 3.96 -7.39 -0.26
CA HIS A 50 3.19 -8.62 -0.51
C HIS A 50 2.28 -8.53 -1.73
N GLN A 51 1.80 -7.33 -2.07
CA GLN A 51 0.95 -7.12 -3.24
C GLN A 51 1.74 -6.81 -4.51
N GLY A 52 3.08 -6.76 -4.44
CA GLY A 52 3.94 -6.45 -5.59
C GLY A 52 3.78 -5.02 -6.08
N LEU A 53 3.42 -4.09 -5.20
CA LEU A 53 3.34 -2.67 -5.51
C LEU A 53 4.72 -2.04 -5.29
N PRO A 54 5.33 -1.42 -6.31
CA PRO A 54 6.66 -0.83 -6.17
C PRO A 54 6.65 0.45 -5.32
N GLU A 55 5.52 1.16 -5.29
CA GLU A 55 5.36 2.40 -4.53
C GLU A 55 3.93 2.56 -4.02
N ILE A 56 3.78 3.27 -2.92
CA ILE A 56 2.50 3.72 -2.38
C ILE A 56 2.62 5.18 -1.93
N GLU A 57 1.55 5.93 -2.14
CA GLU A 57 1.36 7.25 -1.57
C GLU A 57 0.22 7.17 -0.54
N ILE A 58 0.50 7.64 0.68
CA ILE A 58 -0.43 7.58 1.81
C ILE A 58 -0.73 9.02 2.23
N GLN A 59 -2.01 9.36 2.34
CA GLN A 59 -2.44 10.59 2.99
C GLN A 59 -2.70 10.28 4.47
N LEU A 60 -1.95 10.91 5.34
CA LEU A 60 -2.04 10.74 6.78
C LEU A 60 -2.95 11.80 7.39
N PRO A 61 -3.65 11.49 8.50
CA PRO A 61 -4.43 12.48 9.24
C PRO A 61 -3.57 13.53 9.96
N TYR A 62 -2.27 13.27 10.12
CA TYR A 62 -1.25 14.18 10.61
C TYR A 62 0.11 13.82 10.02
N ALA A 63 1.00 14.81 9.93
CA ALA A 63 2.38 14.59 9.52
C ALA A 63 3.13 13.74 10.57
N LEU A 64 3.92 12.76 10.10
CA LEU A 64 4.82 12.02 10.98
C LEU A 64 6.05 12.86 11.30
N GLU A 65 6.50 12.77 12.55
CA GLU A 65 7.74 13.41 12.96
C GLU A 65 8.98 12.65 12.45
N GLU A 66 10.11 13.35 12.36
CA GLU A 66 11.38 12.75 11.92
C GLU A 66 11.84 11.60 12.83
N SER A 67 11.48 11.66 14.12
CA SER A 67 11.67 10.57 15.10
C SER A 67 10.92 9.30 14.71
N GLN A 68 9.65 9.43 14.33
CA GLN A 68 8.79 8.32 13.89
C GLN A 68 9.27 7.76 12.55
N LEU A 69 9.62 8.62 11.59
CA LEU A 69 10.19 8.21 10.30
C LEU A 69 11.49 7.43 10.48
N SER A 70 12.35 7.88 11.39
CA SER A 70 13.59 7.19 11.74
C SER A 70 13.31 5.82 12.37
N ALA A 71 12.34 5.75 13.28
CA ALA A 71 11.91 4.50 13.91
C ALA A 71 11.31 3.51 12.88
N ILE A 72 10.51 3.99 11.93
CA ILE A 72 9.96 3.17 10.84
C ILE A 72 11.11 2.64 9.97
N ARG A 73 12.05 3.48 9.57
CA ARG A 73 13.20 3.05 8.75
C ARG A 73 14.11 2.05 9.47
N ALA A 74 14.28 2.20 10.78
CA ALA A 74 15.09 1.29 11.59
C ALA A 74 14.40 -0.06 11.82
N GLN A 75 13.08 -0.06 11.96
CA GLN A 75 12.28 -1.28 12.18
C GLN A 75 11.86 -1.97 10.87
N SER A 76 11.94 -1.27 9.73
CA SER A 76 11.59 -1.84 8.43
C SER A 76 12.63 -2.88 8.02
N VAL A 77 12.19 -4.14 7.92
CA VAL A 77 13.01 -5.24 7.41
C VAL A 77 13.20 -5.12 5.89
N ILE A 78 12.25 -4.48 5.20
CA ILE A 78 12.27 -4.27 3.76
C ILE A 78 12.99 -2.94 3.47
N PRO A 79 13.96 -2.91 2.53
CA PRO A 79 14.60 -1.67 2.14
C PRO A 79 13.59 -0.77 1.42
N VAL A 80 13.23 0.34 2.06
CA VAL A 80 12.28 1.31 1.52
C VAL A 80 12.85 2.71 1.52
N ARG A 81 12.42 3.50 0.54
CA ARG A 81 12.61 4.95 0.50
C ARG A 81 11.32 5.59 0.99
N ILE A 82 11.43 6.41 2.02
CA ILE A 82 10.30 7.13 2.62
C ILE A 82 10.53 8.63 2.39
N GLU A 83 9.56 9.30 1.77
CA GLU A 83 9.58 10.72 1.50
C GLU A 83 8.34 11.39 2.13
N PRO A 84 8.50 12.06 3.28
CA PRO A 84 7.43 12.86 3.86
C PRO A 84 7.25 14.17 3.07
N ARG A 85 5.99 14.55 2.83
CA ARG A 85 5.54 15.81 2.20
C ARG A 85 4.43 16.42 3.06
N GLY A 86 4.77 16.78 4.29
CA GLY A 86 3.79 17.21 5.28
C GLY A 86 2.90 16.05 5.72
N GLU A 87 1.62 16.11 5.39
CA GLU A 87 0.63 15.07 5.68
C GLU A 87 0.61 13.94 4.65
N GLN A 88 1.37 14.07 3.55
CA GLN A 88 1.53 13.01 2.56
C GLN A 88 2.82 12.25 2.81
N LEU A 89 2.77 10.93 2.68
CA LEU A 89 3.91 10.05 2.83
C LEU A 89 4.04 9.17 1.58
N LEU A 90 5.11 9.37 0.83
CA LEU A 90 5.44 8.52 -0.31
C LEU A 90 6.44 7.45 0.15
N ILE A 91 6.11 6.19 -0.13
CA ILE A 91 6.93 5.04 0.22
C ILE A 91 7.20 4.25 -1.06
N ALA A 92 8.46 4.10 -1.41
CA ALA A 92 8.92 3.29 -2.55
C ALA A 92 9.78 2.11 -2.05
N LEU A 93 9.45 0.90 -2.48
CA LEU A 93 10.28 -0.28 -2.24
C LEU A 93 11.54 -0.21 -3.12
N LYS A 94 12.69 -0.65 -2.59
CA LYS A 94 13.94 -0.74 -3.35
C LYS A 94 14.17 -2.13 -3.94
#